data_AF-A0A3M2A173-F1
#
_entry.id   AF-A0A3M2A173-F1
#
_cell.length_a   1.000
_cell.length_b   1.000
_cell.length_c   1.000
_cell.angle_alpha   90.00
_cell.angle_beta   90.00
_cell.angle_gamma   90.00
#
_symmetry.space_group_name_H-M   'P 1'
#
loop_
_entity.id
_entity.type
_entity.pdbx_description
1 polymer ?
#
loop_
_entity_poly.entity_id
_entity_poly.type
_entity_poly.pdbx_seq_one_letter_code
_entity_poly.pdbx_strand_id
1 'polypeptide(L)'
;MEPWTPRKATVPRRAGPGAAGPYRLLSSSQHVDPDTPSSPGGPAVSADPATVLDRAAAMATGRLAGRAAMATVVGRTGSAPQIVGARLLLDDRGRIFGTVGGGALEARTLEVCRRVLSSRVPERISFHLVRDLGMCCGGTMDVFVEPVEAAPRLCVIGAGHVGRAVAKMARVAGWQVIVVDDRETELASPDLTGCDLRPADADELATVLSDLRPEDHVLVVTRDHARDERALDDLLDRPLAYLGMIGSRRKVHRLARRIVERRRALGRPIPRLDHVRAPVGLDLGGHTPGEIAVSIMAELLALRSGREPRSLSCIGEAFARAMDATCDDADAAGRSDAVRASPTGDQR
;
A
#
# COMPACT_ATOMS: atom_id res chain seq x y z
N MET A 1 47.41 6.60 -8.58
CA MET A 1 46.49 6.63 -7.41
C MET A 1 46.47 8.05 -6.91
N GLU A 2 45.50 8.83 -7.37
CA GLU A 2 45.21 10.16 -6.80
C GLU A 2 44.04 10.03 -5.81
N PRO A 3 44.05 10.74 -4.67
CA PRO A 3 42.97 10.69 -3.70
C PRO A 3 41.77 11.54 -4.14
N TRP A 4 40.61 10.91 -4.17
CA TRP A 4 39.30 11.51 -4.46
C TRP A 4 38.86 12.44 -3.32
N THR A 5 38.48 13.68 -3.65
CA THR A 5 37.85 14.64 -2.72
C THR A 5 36.42 14.95 -3.17
N PRO A 6 35.39 14.83 -2.30
CA PRO A 6 34.02 15.10 -2.72
C PRO A 6 33.71 16.60 -2.66
N ARG A 7 33.17 17.13 -3.76
CA ARG A 7 32.60 18.49 -3.83
C ARG A 7 31.29 18.54 -3.04
N LYS A 8 31.12 19.56 -2.18
CA LYS A 8 29.88 19.85 -1.46
C LYS A 8 28.75 20.15 -2.43
N ALA A 9 27.71 19.31 -2.45
CA ALA A 9 26.45 19.60 -3.11
C ALA A 9 25.54 20.36 -2.14
N THR A 10 25.13 21.57 -2.51
CA THR A 10 24.11 22.36 -1.81
C THR A 10 22.74 21.70 -1.95
N VAL A 11 22.20 21.21 -0.84
CA VAL A 11 20.83 20.67 -0.74
C VAL A 11 19.86 21.82 -0.43
N PRO A 12 18.76 22.02 -1.18
CA PRO A 12 17.77 23.02 -0.83
C PRO A 12 17.02 22.62 0.45
N ARG A 13 16.86 23.58 1.37
CA ARG A 13 16.16 23.42 2.66
C ARG A 13 14.73 22.90 2.45
N ARG A 14 14.44 21.69 2.95
CA ARG A 14 13.06 21.21 3.14
C ARG A 14 12.46 21.86 4.38
N ALA A 15 11.25 22.40 4.24
CA ALA A 15 10.40 22.80 5.36
C ALA A 15 10.16 21.62 6.30
N GLY A 16 10.28 21.86 7.61
CA GLY A 16 10.15 20.86 8.67
C GLY A 16 8.74 20.26 8.78
N PRO A 17 8.60 19.13 9.50
CA PRO A 17 7.31 18.47 9.67
C PRO A 17 6.47 19.26 10.66
N GLY A 18 5.47 20.00 10.16
CA GLY A 18 4.40 20.54 10.99
C GLY A 18 3.56 19.39 11.55
N ALA A 19 3.19 19.50 12.83
CA ALA A 19 2.37 18.53 13.55
C ALA A 19 1.02 18.32 12.85
N ALA A 20 0.92 17.25 12.06
CA ALA A 20 -0.33 16.77 11.48
C ALA A 20 -0.69 15.46 12.18
N GLY A 21 -1.92 15.38 12.70
CA GLY A 21 -2.51 14.09 13.09
C GLY A 21 -2.55 13.11 11.90
N PRO A 22 -3.04 11.87 12.09
CA PRO A 22 -3.03 10.85 11.03
C PRO A 22 -3.90 11.19 9.81
N TYR A 23 -4.64 12.31 9.85
CA TYR A 23 -5.51 12.81 8.79
C TYR A 23 -5.13 14.22 8.37
N ARG A 24 -5.26 14.51 7.08
CA ARG A 24 -5.09 15.87 6.54
C ARG A 24 -6.39 16.65 6.77
N LEU A 25 -6.34 17.68 7.60
CA LEU A 25 -7.40 18.68 7.73
C LEU A 25 -7.21 19.75 6.64
N LEU A 26 -8.25 20.02 5.86
CA LEU A 26 -8.27 21.14 4.93
C LEU A 26 -9.43 22.07 5.28
N SER A 27 -9.13 23.36 5.51
CA SER A 27 -10.13 24.42 5.52
C SER A 27 -10.39 24.91 4.09
N SER A 28 -11.66 25.08 3.73
CA SER A 28 -12.08 25.50 2.40
C SER A 28 -11.59 26.93 2.08
N SER A 29 -10.55 27.03 1.26
CA SER A 29 -10.16 28.29 0.60
C SER A 29 -9.58 28.02 -0.78
N GLN A 30 -10.38 27.38 -1.64
CA GLN A 30 -10.12 27.31 -3.08
C GLN A 30 -11.43 27.53 -3.84
N HIS A 31 -11.49 28.66 -4.55
CA HIS A 31 -12.59 29.10 -5.40
C HIS A 31 -12.45 28.41 -6.77
N VAL A 32 -13.52 27.82 -7.31
CA VAL A 32 -13.56 27.25 -8.67
C VAL A 32 -14.91 27.52 -9.31
N ASP A 33 -14.86 27.86 -10.61
CA ASP A 33 -15.95 28.29 -11.48
C ASP A 33 -17.23 27.41 -11.43
N PRO A 34 -18.43 28.02 -11.47
CA PRO A 34 -19.72 27.34 -11.33
C PRO A 34 -20.20 26.55 -12.56
N ASP A 35 -19.52 26.61 -13.70
CA ASP A 35 -20.01 26.06 -14.98
C ASP A 35 -19.35 24.74 -15.40
N THR A 36 -19.37 23.72 -14.54
CA THR A 36 -19.00 22.35 -14.95
C THR A 36 -20.25 21.51 -15.22
N PRO A 37 -20.49 21.00 -16.44
CA PRO A 37 -21.70 20.26 -16.76
C PRO A 37 -21.76 18.91 -16.02
N SER A 38 -22.93 18.64 -15.45
CA SER A 38 -23.30 17.37 -14.81
C SER A 38 -23.28 16.23 -15.85
N SER A 39 -22.37 15.26 -15.69
CA SER A 39 -22.36 14.02 -16.48
C SER A 39 -23.46 13.04 -16.05
N PRO A 40 -23.95 12.18 -16.97
CA PRO A 40 -25.25 11.52 -16.85
C PRO A 40 -25.26 10.33 -15.89
N GLY A 41 -26.42 10.13 -15.25
CA GLY A 41 -26.67 9.14 -14.22
C GLY A 41 -26.47 7.69 -14.64
N GLY A 42 -25.67 6.97 -13.84
CA GLY A 42 -25.81 5.53 -13.68
C GLY A 42 -26.94 5.20 -12.70
N PRO A 43 -27.44 3.95 -12.67
CA PRO A 43 -28.55 3.57 -11.80
C PRO A 43 -28.18 3.81 -10.33
N ALA A 44 -29.02 4.55 -9.62
CA ALA A 44 -28.89 4.79 -8.19
C ALA A 44 -29.00 3.46 -7.43
N VAL A 45 -27.86 2.91 -7.00
CA VAL A 45 -27.82 1.74 -6.13
C VAL A 45 -28.11 2.21 -4.69
N SER A 46 -28.89 1.42 -3.95
CA SER A 46 -29.61 1.75 -2.70
C SER A 46 -28.99 2.87 -1.83
N ALA A 47 -29.86 3.78 -1.38
CA ALA A 47 -29.51 4.89 -0.50
C ALA A 47 -29.23 4.46 0.97
N ASP A 48 -29.34 3.16 1.27
CA ASP A 48 -29.17 2.65 2.64
C ASP A 48 -27.68 2.60 3.03
N PRO A 49 -27.26 3.35 4.08
CA PRO A 49 -25.88 3.34 4.54
C PRO A 49 -25.37 1.97 4.99
N ALA A 50 -26.25 1.04 5.39
CA ALA A 50 -25.83 -0.31 5.77
C ALA A 50 -25.38 -1.11 4.53
N THR A 51 -26.08 -0.99 3.41
CA THR A 51 -25.68 -1.63 2.14
C THR A 51 -24.29 -1.14 1.67
N VAL A 52 -23.99 0.15 1.86
CA VAL A 52 -22.67 0.72 1.55
C VAL A 52 -21.59 0.10 2.45
N LEU A 53 -21.88 -0.02 3.74
CA LEU A 53 -20.96 -0.60 4.72
C LEU A 53 -20.72 -2.10 4.46
N ASP A 54 -21.75 -2.87 4.12
CA ASP A 54 -21.64 -4.28 3.77
C ASP A 54 -20.74 -4.50 2.55
N ARG A 55 -20.84 -3.61 1.56
CA ARG A 55 -19.99 -3.63 0.37
C ARG A 55 -18.55 -3.28 0.71
N ALA A 56 -18.32 -2.26 1.53
CA ALA A 56 -17.01 -1.91 2.03
C ALA A 56 -16.38 -3.06 2.86
N ALA A 57 -17.17 -3.71 3.71
CA ALA A 57 -16.75 -4.87 4.49
C ALA A 57 -16.47 -6.08 3.58
N ALA A 58 -17.26 -6.30 2.53
CA ALA A 58 -16.99 -7.34 1.54
C ALA A 58 -15.67 -7.10 0.81
N MET A 59 -15.35 -5.83 0.47
CA MET A 59 -14.02 -5.48 -0.05
C MET A 59 -12.95 -5.75 1.00
N ALA A 60 -13.04 -5.14 2.19
CA ALA A 60 -12.04 -5.28 3.25
C ALA A 60 -11.76 -6.75 3.66
N THR A 61 -12.76 -7.63 3.57
CA THR A 61 -12.61 -9.07 3.83
C THR A 61 -12.19 -9.88 2.62
N GLY A 62 -12.02 -9.25 1.45
CA GLY A 62 -11.61 -9.79 0.16
C GLY A 62 -12.67 -10.63 -0.56
N ARG A 63 -13.93 -10.62 -0.08
CA ARG A 63 -15.08 -11.21 -0.78
C ARG A 63 -15.45 -10.44 -2.05
N LEU A 64 -15.14 -9.15 -2.09
CA LEU A 64 -15.25 -8.29 -3.26
C LEU A 64 -13.86 -7.78 -3.65
N ALA A 65 -13.52 -7.88 -4.94
CA ALA A 65 -12.25 -7.38 -5.46
C ALA A 65 -12.27 -5.86 -5.69
N GLY A 66 -11.08 -5.28 -5.82
CA GLY A 66 -10.87 -3.87 -6.17
C GLY A 66 -10.59 -2.98 -4.97
N ARG A 67 -10.60 -1.68 -5.22
CA ARG A 67 -10.46 -0.62 -4.21
C ARG A 67 -11.59 0.39 -4.34
N ALA A 68 -11.88 1.08 -3.24
CA ALA A 68 -12.87 2.12 -3.17
C ALA A 68 -12.46 3.21 -2.18
N ALA A 69 -13.15 4.34 -2.23
CA ALA A 69 -13.13 5.37 -1.21
C ALA A 69 -14.53 5.50 -0.62
N MET A 70 -14.62 5.40 0.70
CA MET A 70 -15.88 5.52 1.44
C MET A 70 -15.92 6.90 2.11
N ALA A 71 -16.96 7.65 1.81
CA ALA A 71 -17.29 8.90 2.47
C ALA A 71 -18.39 8.65 3.51
N THR A 72 -18.20 9.15 4.72
CA THR A 72 -19.16 9.07 5.82
C THR A 72 -19.44 10.47 6.35
N VAL A 73 -20.71 10.84 6.50
CA VAL A 73 -21.10 12.07 7.21
C VAL A 73 -20.86 11.85 8.70
N VAL A 74 -19.86 12.55 9.26
CA VAL A 74 -19.42 12.39 10.66
C VAL A 74 -19.88 13.53 11.56
N GLY A 75 -20.37 14.63 10.99
CA GLY A 75 -20.86 15.77 11.74
C GLY A 75 -21.79 16.65 10.90
N ARG A 76 -22.72 17.32 11.55
CA ARG A 76 -23.57 18.35 10.93
C ARG A 76 -23.99 19.40 11.96
N THR A 77 -24.22 20.62 11.50
CA THR A 77 -24.84 21.68 12.30
C THR A 77 -25.89 22.39 11.47
N GLY A 78 -27.05 22.68 12.07
CA GLY A 78 -28.18 23.29 11.35
C GLY A 78 -28.85 22.35 10.33
N SER A 79 -29.53 22.92 9.35
CA SER A 79 -30.20 22.16 8.29
C SER A 79 -29.17 21.60 7.30
N ALA A 80 -29.18 20.29 7.09
CA ALA A 80 -28.31 19.57 6.17
C ALA A 80 -29.11 18.49 5.39
N PRO A 81 -28.71 18.16 4.16
CA PRO A 81 -29.46 17.25 3.29
C PRO A 81 -29.47 15.79 3.77
N GLN A 82 -28.55 15.40 4.66
CA GLN A 82 -28.42 14.05 5.19
C GLN A 82 -28.12 14.01 6.70
N ILE A 83 -28.21 12.81 7.26
CA ILE A 83 -27.93 12.52 8.67
C ILE A 83 -26.47 12.08 8.88
N VAL A 84 -25.99 12.24 10.10
CA VAL A 84 -24.74 11.61 10.54
C VAL A 84 -24.89 10.09 10.35
N GLY A 85 -23.86 9.47 9.75
CA GLY A 85 -23.87 8.06 9.37
C GLY A 85 -24.34 7.79 7.94
N ALA A 86 -24.80 8.80 7.19
CA ALA A 86 -24.99 8.67 5.74
C ALA A 86 -23.64 8.37 5.06
N ARG A 87 -23.67 7.48 4.05
CA ARG A 87 -22.46 6.96 3.42
C ARG A 87 -22.57 6.96 1.91
N LEU A 88 -21.43 7.19 1.27
CA LEU A 88 -21.22 7.02 -0.16
C LEU A 88 -19.93 6.21 -0.37
N LEU A 89 -19.93 5.30 -1.33
CA LEU A 89 -18.74 4.55 -1.76
C LEU A 89 -18.50 4.77 -3.25
N LEU A 90 -17.30 5.21 -3.60
CA LEU A 90 -16.81 5.33 -4.97
C LEU A 90 -15.78 4.24 -5.22
N ASP A 91 -16.03 3.31 -6.14
CA ASP A 91 -15.04 2.29 -6.51
C ASP A 91 -14.08 2.73 -7.62
N ASP A 92 -13.02 1.96 -7.83
CA ASP A 92 -12.02 2.18 -8.87
C ASP A 92 -12.52 2.05 -10.32
N ARG A 93 -13.75 1.57 -10.51
CA ARG A 93 -14.44 1.55 -11.80
C ARG A 93 -15.35 2.76 -11.99
N GLY A 94 -15.36 3.69 -11.04
CA GLY A 94 -16.17 4.91 -11.07
C GLY A 94 -17.63 4.68 -10.69
N ARG A 95 -18.00 3.50 -10.17
CA ARG A 95 -19.37 3.23 -9.71
C ARG A 95 -19.57 3.83 -8.32
N ILE A 96 -20.75 4.38 -8.10
CA ILE A 96 -21.15 5.06 -6.87
C ILE A 96 -22.26 4.28 -6.19
N PHE A 97 -22.15 4.09 -4.88
CA PHE A 97 -23.14 3.41 -4.03
C PHE A 97 -23.49 4.30 -2.84
N GLY A 98 -24.78 4.48 -2.54
CA GLY A 98 -25.23 5.37 -1.48
C GLY A 98 -25.09 6.86 -1.82
N THR A 99 -25.33 7.72 -0.83
CA THR A 99 -25.28 9.18 -0.96
C THR A 99 -24.89 9.85 0.36
N VAL A 100 -24.22 11.00 0.27
CA VAL A 100 -23.96 11.89 1.41
C VAL A 100 -24.88 13.12 1.41
N GLY A 101 -25.78 13.25 0.43
CA GLY A 101 -26.74 14.37 0.37
C GLY A 101 -27.00 14.94 -1.02
N GLY A 102 -26.38 14.41 -2.07
CA GLY A 102 -26.57 14.87 -3.45
C GLY A 102 -26.02 16.28 -3.73
N GLY A 103 -26.26 16.75 -4.95
CA GLY A 103 -25.93 18.11 -5.39
C GLY A 103 -24.43 18.45 -5.32
N ALA A 104 -24.13 19.72 -5.06
CA ALA A 104 -22.75 20.23 -5.01
C ALA A 104 -21.91 19.55 -3.91
N LEU A 105 -22.53 19.20 -2.79
CA LEU A 105 -21.87 18.48 -1.69
C LEU A 105 -21.35 17.10 -2.12
N GLU A 106 -22.18 16.34 -2.84
CA GLU A 106 -21.79 15.03 -3.36
C GLU A 106 -20.71 15.15 -4.44
N ALA A 107 -20.85 16.11 -5.35
CA ALA A 107 -19.83 16.37 -6.38
C ALA A 107 -18.45 16.65 -5.77
N ARG A 108 -18.38 17.54 -4.76
CA ARG A 108 -17.13 17.84 -4.03
C ARG A 108 -16.62 16.64 -3.24
N THR A 109 -17.51 15.88 -2.62
CA THR A 109 -17.13 14.65 -1.91
C THR A 109 -16.50 13.64 -2.86
N LEU A 110 -17.06 13.46 -4.06
CA LEU A 110 -16.53 12.55 -5.09
C LEU A 110 -15.14 12.99 -5.60
N GLU A 111 -14.85 14.29 -5.70
CA GLU A 111 -13.50 14.80 -5.98
C GLU A 111 -12.50 14.35 -4.90
N VAL A 112 -12.89 14.43 -3.63
CA VAL A 112 -12.08 13.97 -2.50
C VAL A 112 -11.92 12.46 -2.53
N CYS A 113 -12.99 11.71 -2.78
CA CYS A 113 -12.94 10.25 -2.94
C CYS A 113 -11.91 9.84 -4.00
N ARG A 114 -11.86 10.51 -5.16
CA ARG A 114 -10.84 10.21 -6.19
C ARG A 114 -9.42 10.47 -5.70
N ARG A 115 -9.19 11.56 -4.95
CA ARG A 115 -7.88 11.82 -4.34
C ARG A 115 -7.51 10.74 -3.32
N VAL A 116 -8.39 10.42 -2.39
CA VAL A 116 -8.17 9.39 -1.36
C VAL A 116 -7.92 8.02 -2.01
N LEU A 117 -8.66 7.66 -3.06
CA LEU A 117 -8.46 6.43 -3.83
C LEU A 117 -7.06 6.35 -4.44
N SER A 118 -6.50 7.49 -4.88
CA SER A 118 -5.16 7.56 -5.47
C SER A 118 -4.04 7.64 -4.43
N SER A 119 -4.24 8.40 -3.35
CA SER A 119 -3.22 8.69 -2.34
C SER A 119 -3.15 7.64 -1.24
N ARG A 120 -4.26 6.92 -1.01
CA ARG A 120 -4.50 6.04 0.14
C ARG A 120 -4.39 6.75 1.50
N VAL A 121 -4.53 8.08 1.51
CA VAL A 121 -4.49 8.88 2.73
C VAL A 121 -5.90 9.34 3.04
N PRO A 122 -6.45 9.02 4.22
CA PRO A 122 -7.77 9.53 4.63
C PRO A 122 -7.81 11.06 4.72
N GLU A 123 -8.93 11.64 4.33
CA GLU A 123 -9.18 13.08 4.37
C GLU A 123 -10.47 13.39 5.14
N ARG A 124 -10.46 14.45 5.95
CA ARG A 124 -11.68 15.02 6.54
C ARG A 124 -11.93 16.38 5.90
N ILE A 125 -13.15 16.58 5.44
CA ILE A 125 -13.59 17.82 4.80
C ILE A 125 -14.83 18.38 5.51
N SER A 126 -14.85 19.70 5.65
CA SER A 126 -15.94 20.45 6.26
C SER A 126 -16.49 21.44 5.24
N PHE A 127 -17.80 21.43 5.05
CA PHE A 127 -18.49 22.33 4.12
C PHE A 127 -19.48 23.20 4.86
N HIS A 128 -19.47 24.51 4.58
CA HIS A 128 -20.61 25.36 4.83
C HIS A 128 -21.54 25.32 3.62
N LEU A 129 -22.74 24.78 3.78
CA LEU A 129 -23.62 24.40 2.66
C LEU A 129 -24.04 25.59 1.78
N VAL A 130 -24.26 26.78 2.35
CA VAL A 130 -24.53 28.00 1.57
C VAL A 130 -23.24 28.59 0.98
N ARG A 131 -22.30 29.00 1.84
CA ARG A 131 -21.10 29.75 1.44
C ARG A 131 -20.17 28.98 0.50
N ASP A 132 -19.99 27.69 0.74
CA ASP A 132 -18.99 26.89 0.03
C ASP A 132 -19.59 26.16 -1.18
N LEU A 133 -20.90 25.91 -1.17
CA LEU A 133 -21.57 25.03 -2.14
C LEU A 133 -22.79 25.66 -2.82
N GLY A 134 -23.18 26.88 -2.46
CA GLY A 134 -24.33 27.57 -3.07
C GLY A 134 -25.67 26.86 -2.83
N MET A 135 -25.77 26.02 -1.81
CA MET A 135 -26.99 25.26 -1.51
C MET A 135 -27.96 26.06 -0.64
N CYS A 136 -29.25 25.73 -0.69
CA CYS A 136 -30.28 26.41 0.11
C CYS A 136 -30.21 26.09 1.61
N CYS A 137 -29.53 25.01 2.00
CA CYS A 137 -29.43 24.58 3.38
C CYS A 137 -28.42 25.44 4.15
N GLY A 138 -28.83 26.06 5.26
CA GLY A 138 -28.02 27.00 6.07
C GLY A 138 -26.93 26.38 6.96
N GLY A 139 -26.76 25.05 6.93
CA GLY A 139 -25.91 24.33 7.87
C GLY A 139 -24.46 24.12 7.45
N THR A 140 -23.72 23.41 8.30
CA THR A 140 -22.40 22.85 7.98
C THR A 140 -22.45 21.33 7.98
N MET A 141 -21.57 20.70 7.22
CA MET A 141 -21.46 19.24 7.17
C MET A 141 -19.99 18.80 7.12
N ASP A 142 -19.66 17.82 7.97
CA ASP A 142 -18.35 17.19 8.03
C ASP A 142 -18.41 15.80 7.41
N VAL A 143 -17.55 15.56 6.44
CA VAL A 143 -17.42 14.28 5.75
C VAL A 143 -16.03 13.73 5.97
N PHE A 144 -15.94 12.49 6.44
CA PHE A 144 -14.70 11.74 6.53
C PHE A 144 -14.62 10.78 5.34
N VAL A 145 -13.52 10.83 4.59
CA VAL A 145 -13.28 9.99 3.42
C VAL A 145 -12.07 9.10 3.68
N GLU A 146 -12.27 7.80 3.59
CA GLU A 146 -11.24 6.78 3.84
C GLU A 146 -11.12 5.78 2.69
N PRO A 147 -9.91 5.25 2.41
CA PRO A 147 -9.73 4.20 1.43
C PRO A 147 -10.24 2.87 1.98
N VAL A 148 -10.89 2.09 1.13
CA VAL A 148 -11.31 0.71 1.38
C VAL A 148 -10.65 -0.16 0.33
N GLU A 149 -9.74 -1.03 0.73
CA GLU A 149 -9.02 -1.92 -0.17
C GLU A 149 -9.36 -3.38 0.10
N ALA A 150 -9.38 -4.18 -0.98
CA ALA A 150 -9.50 -5.61 -0.80
C ALA A 150 -8.32 -6.17 0.01
N ALA A 151 -8.62 -7.06 0.96
CA ALA A 151 -7.56 -7.82 1.62
C ALA A 151 -6.68 -8.49 0.55
N PRO A 152 -5.35 -8.30 0.60
CA PRO A 152 -4.47 -8.82 -0.42
C PRO A 152 -4.47 -10.34 -0.39
N ARG A 153 -4.45 -10.96 -1.56
CA ARG A 153 -4.47 -12.41 -1.72
C ARG A 153 -3.07 -12.94 -2.00
N LEU A 154 -2.65 -13.90 -1.19
CA LEU A 154 -1.42 -14.68 -1.39
C LEU A 154 -1.79 -16.15 -1.64
N CYS A 155 -1.42 -16.66 -2.80
CA CYS A 155 -1.48 -18.08 -3.11
C CYS A 155 -0.11 -18.72 -2.85
N VAL A 156 -0.05 -19.66 -1.92
CA VAL A 156 1.15 -20.43 -1.58
C VAL A 156 1.04 -21.82 -2.19
N ILE A 157 1.89 -22.11 -3.17
CA ILE A 157 1.97 -23.41 -3.84
C ILE A 157 3.04 -24.23 -3.11
N GLY A 158 2.59 -25.17 -2.28
CA GLY A 158 3.39 -26.00 -1.38
C GLY A 158 3.04 -25.74 0.09
N ALA A 159 2.55 -26.77 0.77
CA ALA A 159 2.19 -26.77 2.19
C ALA A 159 3.29 -27.37 3.09
N GLY A 160 4.54 -27.43 2.61
CA GLY A 160 5.68 -27.82 3.44
C GLY A 160 6.01 -26.79 4.55
N HIS A 161 7.05 -27.06 5.34
CA HIS A 161 7.46 -26.23 6.48
C HIS A 161 7.52 -24.71 6.19
N VAL A 162 8.12 -24.32 5.07
CA VAL A 162 8.23 -22.90 4.68
C VAL A 162 6.86 -22.35 4.25
N GLY A 163 6.11 -23.07 3.41
CA GLY A 163 4.81 -22.62 2.94
C GLY A 163 3.81 -22.41 4.07
N ARG A 164 3.78 -23.33 5.05
CA ARG A 164 2.98 -23.18 6.28
C ARG A 164 3.39 -21.97 7.11
N ALA A 165 4.69 -21.76 7.31
CA ALA A 165 5.20 -20.61 8.06
C ALA A 165 4.83 -19.29 7.38
N VAL A 166 4.96 -19.19 6.05
CA VAL A 166 4.53 -18.02 5.28
C VAL A 166 3.02 -17.82 5.35
N ALA A 167 2.23 -18.88 5.14
CA ALA A 167 0.76 -18.81 5.19
C ALA A 167 0.28 -18.26 6.54
N LYS A 168 0.84 -18.77 7.64
CA LYS A 168 0.54 -18.30 9.00
C LYS A 168 0.88 -16.82 9.19
N MET A 169 2.09 -16.39 8.78
CA MET A 169 2.48 -14.98 8.89
C MET A 169 1.65 -14.05 8.00
N ALA A 170 1.31 -14.49 6.80
CA ALA A 170 0.46 -13.74 5.88
C ALA A 170 -0.94 -13.54 6.46
N ARG A 171 -1.54 -14.57 7.08
CA ARG A 171 -2.82 -14.46 7.81
C ARG A 171 -2.75 -13.45 8.95
N VAL A 172 -1.69 -13.50 9.77
CA VAL A 172 -1.46 -12.50 10.83
C VAL A 172 -1.33 -11.09 10.27
N ALA A 173 -0.70 -10.93 9.10
CA ALA A 173 -0.58 -9.66 8.40
C ALA A 173 -1.85 -9.22 7.63
N GLY A 174 -2.98 -9.91 7.81
CA GLY A 174 -4.27 -9.55 7.23
C GLY A 174 -4.48 -9.98 5.78
N TRP A 175 -3.65 -10.88 5.25
CA TRP A 175 -3.81 -11.38 3.89
C TRP A 175 -4.85 -12.48 3.84
N GLN A 176 -5.62 -12.54 2.76
CA GLN A 176 -6.31 -13.77 2.37
C GLN A 176 -5.27 -14.75 1.83
N VAL A 177 -5.27 -15.98 2.35
CA VAL A 177 -4.26 -16.97 2.00
C VAL A 177 -4.93 -18.19 1.39
N ILE A 178 -4.47 -18.55 0.20
CA ILE A 178 -4.79 -19.80 -0.47
C ILE A 178 -3.56 -20.69 -0.38
N VAL A 179 -3.72 -21.95 -0.01
CA VAL A 179 -2.64 -22.95 0.04
C VAL A 179 -2.99 -24.11 -0.87
N VAL A 180 -2.06 -24.43 -1.78
CA VAL A 180 -2.20 -25.52 -2.74
C VAL A 180 -1.12 -26.58 -2.47
N ASP A 181 -1.52 -27.84 -2.26
CA ASP A 181 -0.59 -28.98 -2.13
C ASP A 181 -1.33 -30.29 -2.47
N ASP A 182 -0.63 -31.30 -2.98
CA ASP A 182 -1.18 -32.61 -3.31
C ASP A 182 -1.34 -33.52 -2.08
N ARG A 183 -0.75 -33.14 -0.94
CA ARG A 183 -0.70 -33.94 0.28
C ARG A 183 -1.72 -33.44 1.30
N GLU A 184 -2.82 -34.17 1.43
CA GLU A 184 -3.87 -33.91 2.42
C GLU A 184 -3.32 -33.79 3.85
N THR A 185 -2.30 -34.57 4.20
CA THR A 185 -1.67 -34.54 5.53
C THR A 185 -1.00 -33.21 5.86
N GLU A 186 -0.46 -32.52 4.86
CA GLU A 186 0.17 -31.21 5.04
C GLU A 186 -0.88 -30.10 5.10
N LEU A 187 -1.94 -30.22 4.27
CA LEU A 187 -3.10 -29.34 4.30
C LEU A 187 -3.88 -29.43 5.62
N ALA A 188 -3.90 -30.60 6.27
CA ALA A 188 -4.52 -30.81 7.58
C ALA A 188 -3.76 -30.14 8.75
N SER A 189 -2.67 -29.42 8.49
CA SER A 189 -1.90 -28.76 9.54
C SER A 189 -2.71 -27.67 10.26
N PRO A 190 -2.64 -27.62 11.61
CA PRO A 190 -3.22 -26.52 12.39
C PRO A 190 -2.69 -25.13 12.02
N ASP A 191 -1.45 -25.03 11.50
CA ASP A 191 -0.86 -23.75 11.07
C ASP A 191 -1.57 -23.13 9.87
N LEU A 192 -2.37 -23.92 9.14
CA LEU A 192 -3.13 -23.47 7.97
C LEU A 192 -4.59 -23.13 8.30
N THR A 193 -4.97 -23.16 9.59
CA THR A 193 -6.33 -22.82 10.03
C THR A 193 -6.74 -21.43 9.53
N GLY A 194 -7.88 -21.35 8.84
CA GLY A 194 -8.40 -20.10 8.28
C GLY A 194 -7.80 -19.69 6.92
N CYS A 195 -7.03 -20.57 6.28
CA CYS A 195 -6.65 -20.46 4.87
C CYS A 195 -7.68 -21.18 3.97
N ASP A 196 -7.75 -20.77 2.71
CA ASP A 196 -8.44 -21.52 1.65
C ASP A 196 -7.51 -22.64 1.16
N LEU A 197 -7.88 -23.90 1.43
CA LEU A 197 -7.04 -25.08 1.14
C LEU A 197 -7.52 -25.75 -0.14
N ARG A 198 -6.63 -25.89 -1.12
CA ARG A 198 -6.95 -26.46 -2.44
C ARG A 198 -6.05 -27.66 -2.71
N PRO A 199 -6.55 -28.91 -2.53
CA PRO A 199 -5.79 -30.11 -2.87
C PRO A 199 -5.55 -30.17 -4.38
N ALA A 200 -4.29 -30.07 -4.80
CA ALA A 200 -3.90 -30.15 -6.21
C ALA A 200 -2.38 -30.26 -6.35
N ASP A 201 -1.95 -30.88 -7.45
CA ASP A 201 -0.55 -30.91 -7.85
C ASP A 201 -0.18 -29.77 -8.83
N ALA A 202 1.03 -29.83 -9.39
CA ALA A 202 1.54 -28.83 -10.32
C ALA A 202 0.77 -28.80 -11.66
N ASP A 203 0.12 -29.90 -12.04
CA ASP A 203 -0.54 -30.08 -13.33
C ASP A 203 -1.96 -29.51 -13.29
N GLU A 204 -2.56 -29.48 -12.10
CA GLU A 204 -3.91 -29.00 -11.85
C GLU A 204 -3.96 -27.50 -11.51
N LEU A 205 -2.80 -26.83 -11.36
CA LEU A 205 -2.70 -25.42 -10.95
C LEU A 205 -3.55 -24.48 -11.81
N ALA A 206 -3.58 -24.68 -13.12
CA ALA A 206 -4.37 -23.83 -14.01
C ALA A 206 -5.87 -23.88 -13.68
N THR A 207 -6.37 -25.04 -13.28
CA THR A 207 -7.76 -25.28 -12.88
C THR A 207 -8.03 -24.70 -11.51
N VAL A 208 -7.21 -25.09 -10.50
CA VAL A 208 -7.44 -24.69 -9.11
C VAL A 208 -7.12 -23.21 -8.85
N LEU A 209 -6.38 -22.55 -9.73
CA LEU A 209 -6.05 -21.12 -9.69
C LEU A 209 -6.63 -20.35 -10.89
N SER A 210 -7.76 -20.83 -11.42
CA SER A 210 -8.50 -20.17 -12.50
C SER A 210 -9.07 -18.81 -12.09
N ASP A 211 -9.28 -18.58 -10.79
CA ASP A 211 -9.81 -17.34 -10.21
C ASP A 211 -8.74 -16.30 -9.84
N LEU A 212 -7.45 -16.53 -10.17
CA LEU A 212 -6.39 -15.55 -9.93
C LEU A 212 -6.62 -14.24 -10.70
N ARG A 213 -6.35 -13.14 -10.01
CA ARG A 213 -6.52 -11.77 -10.49
C ARG A 213 -5.16 -11.07 -10.66
N PRO A 214 -5.08 -9.99 -11.46
CA PRO A 214 -3.86 -9.19 -11.61
C PRO A 214 -3.23 -8.68 -10.31
N GLU A 215 -4.02 -8.48 -9.27
CA GLU A 215 -3.58 -7.97 -7.98
C GLU A 215 -3.11 -9.08 -7.01
N ASP A 216 -3.24 -10.35 -7.41
CA ASP A 216 -2.90 -11.48 -6.57
C ASP A 216 -1.40 -11.75 -6.57
N HIS A 217 -0.92 -12.30 -5.46
CA HIS A 217 0.48 -12.65 -5.24
C HIS A 217 0.59 -14.17 -5.21
N VAL A 218 1.59 -14.72 -5.88
CA VAL A 218 1.83 -16.17 -5.89
C VAL A 218 3.23 -16.47 -5.39
N LEU A 219 3.34 -17.48 -4.52
CA LEU A 219 4.58 -17.98 -3.98
C LEU A 219 4.72 -19.48 -4.26
N VAL A 220 5.78 -19.85 -4.97
CA VAL A 220 6.12 -21.24 -5.30
C VAL A 220 7.17 -21.75 -4.30
N VAL A 221 6.75 -22.68 -3.44
CA VAL A 221 7.53 -23.28 -2.35
C VAL A 221 7.30 -24.80 -2.26
N THR A 222 7.32 -25.48 -3.41
CA THR A 222 7.05 -26.92 -3.45
C THR A 222 8.25 -27.75 -2.98
N ARG A 223 8.02 -29.05 -2.79
CA ARG A 223 9.02 -30.02 -2.34
C ARG A 223 9.98 -30.50 -3.43
N ASP A 224 9.71 -30.20 -4.71
CA ASP A 224 10.45 -30.76 -5.84
C ASP A 224 10.79 -29.73 -6.92
N HIS A 225 12.00 -29.85 -7.46
CA HIS A 225 12.55 -28.94 -8.45
C HIS A 225 11.82 -28.97 -9.79
N ALA A 226 11.32 -30.13 -10.22
CA ALA A 226 10.59 -30.23 -11.48
C ALA A 226 9.21 -29.56 -11.36
N ARG A 227 8.56 -29.71 -10.20
CA ARG A 227 7.28 -29.06 -9.90
C ARG A 227 7.39 -27.55 -9.79
N ASP A 228 8.41 -27.04 -9.10
CA ASP A 228 8.65 -25.59 -9.01
C ASP A 228 8.85 -24.97 -10.40
N GLU A 229 9.60 -25.67 -11.27
CA GLU A 229 9.86 -25.21 -12.64
C GLU A 229 8.59 -25.15 -13.47
N ARG A 230 7.76 -26.19 -13.43
CA ARG A 230 6.50 -26.24 -14.15
C ARG A 230 5.54 -25.15 -13.65
N ALA A 231 5.35 -25.07 -12.33
CA ALA A 231 4.51 -24.05 -11.73
C ALA A 231 4.96 -22.63 -12.10
N LEU A 232 6.28 -22.35 -12.07
CA LEU A 232 6.79 -21.04 -12.47
C LEU A 232 6.53 -20.76 -13.95
N ASP A 233 6.85 -21.69 -14.86
CA ASP A 233 6.70 -21.48 -16.31
C ASP A 233 5.24 -21.26 -16.73
N ASP A 234 4.30 -21.95 -16.08
CA ASP A 234 2.85 -21.80 -16.30
C ASP A 234 2.31 -20.45 -15.79
N LEU A 235 2.91 -19.91 -14.72
CA LEU A 235 2.50 -18.65 -14.10
C LEU A 235 3.21 -17.43 -14.69
N LEU A 236 4.33 -17.60 -15.39
CA LEU A 236 5.16 -16.52 -15.92
C LEU A 236 4.43 -15.56 -16.87
N ASP A 237 3.41 -16.03 -17.59
CA ASP A 237 2.64 -15.20 -18.52
C ASP A 237 1.34 -14.66 -17.90
N ARG A 238 1.04 -15.01 -16.65
CA ARG A 238 -0.16 -14.51 -15.97
C ARG A 238 0.09 -13.07 -15.50
N PRO A 239 -0.89 -12.16 -15.65
CA PRO A 239 -0.80 -10.86 -15.03
C PRO A 239 -0.94 -11.09 -13.51
N LEU A 240 0.15 -10.92 -12.78
CA LEU A 240 0.20 -11.05 -11.32
C LEU A 240 0.94 -9.86 -10.73
N ALA A 241 0.55 -9.44 -9.53
CA ALA A 241 1.23 -8.38 -8.80
C ALA A 241 2.62 -8.85 -8.33
N TYR A 242 2.74 -10.15 -8.08
CA TYR A 242 3.96 -10.77 -7.58
C TYR A 242 3.99 -12.27 -7.92
N LEU A 243 5.15 -12.76 -8.36
CA LEU A 243 5.45 -14.17 -8.53
C LEU A 243 6.80 -14.52 -7.88
N GLY A 244 6.76 -15.13 -6.72
CA GLY A 244 7.93 -15.54 -5.95
C GLY A 244 8.22 -17.02 -6.11
N MET A 245 9.50 -17.41 -6.15
CA MET A 245 9.91 -18.80 -6.06
C MET A 245 11.08 -18.98 -5.10
N ILE A 246 10.96 -19.97 -4.22
CA ILE A 246 12.07 -20.37 -3.36
C ILE A 246 13.15 -21.15 -4.12
N GLY A 247 14.40 -20.86 -3.78
CA GLY A 247 15.53 -21.62 -4.29
C GLY A 247 16.87 -20.97 -3.98
N SER A 248 17.94 -21.76 -4.04
CA SER A 248 19.29 -21.19 -4.02
C SER A 248 19.57 -20.42 -5.30
N ARG A 249 20.50 -19.47 -5.25
CA ARG A 249 20.96 -18.73 -6.46
C ARG A 249 21.34 -19.69 -7.58
N ARG A 250 22.10 -20.75 -7.28
CA ARG A 250 22.47 -21.80 -8.26
C ARG A 250 21.25 -22.48 -8.90
N LYS A 251 20.21 -22.78 -8.11
CA LYS A 251 18.96 -23.39 -8.62
C LYS A 251 18.25 -22.43 -9.59
N VAL A 252 18.11 -21.17 -9.21
CA VAL A 252 17.45 -20.15 -10.03
C VAL A 252 18.15 -19.96 -11.37
N HIS A 253 19.48 -19.87 -11.39
CA HIS A 253 20.23 -19.71 -12.65
C HIS A 253 20.02 -20.91 -13.59
N ARG A 254 19.97 -22.13 -13.06
CA ARG A 254 19.70 -23.33 -13.88
C ARG A 254 18.27 -23.32 -14.43
N LEU A 255 17.30 -22.96 -13.59
CA LEU A 255 15.90 -22.85 -13.99
C LEU A 255 15.73 -21.81 -15.12
N ALA A 256 16.31 -20.63 -14.96
CA ALA A 256 16.23 -19.57 -15.96
C ALA A 256 16.77 -20.03 -17.33
N ARG A 257 17.88 -20.77 -17.36
CA ARG A 257 18.43 -21.34 -18.61
C ARG A 257 17.43 -22.29 -19.27
N ARG A 258 16.88 -23.24 -18.52
CA ARG A 258 15.92 -24.23 -19.06
C ARG A 258 14.64 -23.59 -19.58
N ILE A 259 14.08 -22.60 -18.85
CA ILE A 259 12.89 -21.87 -19.29
C ILE A 259 13.17 -21.13 -20.61
N VAL A 260 14.33 -20.46 -20.72
CA VAL A 260 14.71 -19.75 -21.95
C VAL A 260 14.89 -20.73 -23.13
N GLU A 261 15.58 -21.85 -22.93
CA GLU A 261 15.78 -22.88 -23.94
C GLU A 261 14.45 -23.46 -24.42
N ARG A 262 13.57 -23.85 -23.49
CA ARG A 262 12.24 -24.39 -23.79
C ARG A 262 11.38 -23.38 -24.55
N ARG A 263 11.31 -22.14 -24.08
CA ARG A 263 10.50 -21.09 -24.74
C ARG A 263 11.00 -20.80 -26.15
N ARG A 264 12.32 -20.75 -26.37
CA ARG A 264 12.90 -20.61 -27.72
C ARG A 264 12.52 -21.77 -28.63
N ALA A 265 12.61 -23.00 -28.15
CA ALA A 265 12.23 -24.19 -28.92
C ALA A 265 10.72 -24.17 -29.32
N LEU A 266 9.87 -23.59 -28.47
CA LEU A 266 8.43 -23.44 -28.73
C LEU A 266 8.05 -22.13 -29.46
N GLY A 267 9.03 -21.29 -29.84
CA GLY A 267 8.75 -19.98 -30.45
C GLY A 267 8.02 -18.99 -29.53
N ARG A 268 8.05 -19.20 -28.20
CA ARG A 268 7.42 -18.33 -27.21
C ARG A 268 8.37 -17.20 -26.79
N PRO A 269 7.89 -15.95 -26.66
CA PRO A 269 8.71 -14.85 -26.16
C PRO A 269 9.09 -15.06 -24.69
N ILE A 270 10.21 -14.43 -24.31
CA ILE A 270 10.62 -14.32 -22.90
C ILE A 270 9.74 -13.25 -22.25
N PRO A 271 9.05 -13.56 -21.13
CA PRO A 271 8.14 -12.63 -20.47
C PRO A 271 8.89 -11.55 -19.70
N ARG A 272 8.19 -10.47 -19.35
CA ARG A 272 8.72 -9.45 -18.43
C ARG A 272 8.82 -10.03 -17.03
N LEU A 273 9.97 -9.83 -16.38
CA LEU A 273 10.27 -10.41 -15.07
C LEU A 273 10.16 -9.40 -13.93
N ASP A 274 9.62 -8.20 -14.17
CA ASP A 274 9.57 -7.10 -13.20
C ASP A 274 8.88 -7.49 -11.88
N HIS A 275 7.88 -8.37 -11.98
CA HIS A 275 7.08 -8.90 -10.87
C HIS A 275 7.58 -10.24 -10.33
N VAL A 276 8.64 -10.81 -10.90
CA VAL A 276 9.18 -12.12 -10.54
C VAL A 276 10.32 -11.98 -9.53
N ARG A 277 10.30 -12.78 -8.46
CA ARG A 277 11.35 -12.83 -7.42
C ARG A 277 11.84 -14.26 -7.20
N ALA A 278 13.07 -14.51 -7.60
CA ALA A 278 13.73 -15.79 -7.42
C ALA A 278 15.25 -15.56 -7.26
N PRO A 279 15.88 -15.92 -6.12
CA PRO A 279 15.26 -16.38 -4.88
C PRO A 279 14.28 -15.33 -4.32
N VAL A 280 13.19 -15.82 -3.73
CA VAL A 280 12.21 -15.03 -2.99
C VAL A 280 12.79 -14.47 -1.68
N GLY A 281 12.31 -13.30 -1.25
CA GLY A 281 12.58 -12.73 0.08
C GLY A 281 13.81 -11.84 0.16
N LEU A 282 13.87 -11.05 1.24
CA LEU A 282 15.01 -10.18 1.54
C LEU A 282 16.19 -10.94 2.14
N ASP A 283 17.40 -10.48 1.88
CA ASP A 283 18.61 -11.03 2.50
C ASP A 283 18.70 -10.60 3.98
N LEU A 284 18.13 -11.43 4.86
CA LEU A 284 18.13 -11.23 6.31
C LEU A 284 19.09 -12.21 7.03
N GLY A 285 19.81 -13.05 6.29
CA GLY A 285 20.74 -14.06 6.83
C GLY A 285 20.11 -15.31 7.46
N GLY A 286 18.77 -15.46 7.40
CA GLY A 286 18.05 -16.57 8.03
C GLY A 286 18.06 -17.88 7.24
N HIS A 287 17.90 -19.00 7.95
CA HIS A 287 17.94 -20.35 7.37
C HIS A 287 16.81 -21.28 7.85
N THR A 288 16.14 -20.94 8.94
CA THR A 288 14.99 -21.70 9.44
C THR A 288 13.73 -21.36 8.65
N PRO A 289 12.71 -22.23 8.61
CA PRO A 289 11.44 -21.92 7.93
C PRO A 289 10.78 -20.63 8.44
N GLY A 290 10.90 -20.33 9.74
CA GLY A 290 10.38 -19.10 10.33
C GLY A 290 11.13 -17.85 9.82
N GLU A 291 12.46 -17.87 9.81
CA GLU A 291 13.25 -16.73 9.32
C GLU A 291 13.06 -16.50 7.82
N ILE A 292 12.98 -17.59 7.04
CA ILE A 292 12.67 -17.51 5.60
C ILE A 292 11.27 -16.90 5.41
N ALA A 293 10.29 -17.29 6.22
CA ALA A 293 8.96 -16.70 6.14
C ALA A 293 8.97 -15.20 6.47
N VAL A 294 9.73 -14.76 7.49
CA VAL A 294 9.91 -13.31 7.78
C VAL A 294 10.54 -12.59 6.58
N SER A 295 11.59 -13.17 5.99
CA SER A 295 12.27 -12.63 4.81
C SER A 295 11.32 -12.43 3.62
N ILE A 296 10.47 -13.44 3.33
CA ILE A 296 9.47 -13.40 2.26
C ILE A 296 8.39 -12.37 2.57
N MET A 297 7.84 -12.38 3.79
CA MET A 297 6.79 -11.44 4.18
C MET A 297 7.27 -10.00 4.20
N ALA A 298 8.53 -9.75 4.59
CA ALA A 298 9.12 -8.43 4.54
C ALA A 298 9.23 -7.92 3.09
N GLU A 299 9.63 -8.77 2.15
CA GLU A 299 9.65 -8.44 0.71
C GLU A 299 8.23 -8.11 0.19
N LEU A 300 7.25 -8.97 0.47
CA LEU A 300 5.86 -8.78 0.04
C LEU A 300 5.27 -7.47 0.58
N LEU A 301 5.49 -7.16 1.87
CA LEU A 301 4.99 -5.94 2.50
C LEU A 301 5.65 -4.68 1.93
N ALA A 302 6.95 -4.72 1.68
CA ALA A 302 7.70 -3.62 1.09
C ALA A 302 7.23 -3.30 -0.33
N LEU A 303 7.12 -4.33 -1.19
CA LEU A 303 6.64 -4.20 -2.57
C LEU A 303 5.21 -3.70 -2.64
N ARG A 304 4.30 -4.26 -1.82
CA ARG A 304 2.90 -3.80 -1.74
C ARG A 304 2.79 -2.33 -1.35
N SER A 305 3.70 -1.86 -0.50
CA SER A 305 3.74 -0.47 -0.05
C SER A 305 4.49 0.47 -1.01
N GLY A 306 5.08 -0.04 -2.09
CA GLY A 306 5.93 0.72 -2.99
C GLY A 306 7.20 1.27 -2.31
N ARG A 307 7.73 0.55 -1.30
CA ARG A 307 8.89 0.98 -0.51
C ARG A 307 10.05 0.02 -0.68
N GLU A 308 11.26 0.56 -0.62
CA GLU A 308 12.45 -0.26 -0.40
C GLU A 308 12.64 -0.55 1.09
N PRO A 309 12.97 -1.79 1.47
CA PRO A 309 13.24 -2.15 2.86
C PRO A 309 14.47 -1.40 3.40
N ARG A 310 14.32 -0.72 4.53
CA ARG A 310 15.41 -0.03 5.23
C ARG A 310 15.07 0.14 6.72
N SER A 311 16.09 0.42 7.54
CA SER A 311 15.87 0.78 8.94
C SER A 311 15.02 2.04 9.05
N LEU A 312 14.05 2.03 9.97
CA LEU A 312 13.28 3.23 10.34
C LEU A 312 14.05 4.15 11.28
N SER A 313 15.19 3.69 11.83
CA SER A 313 15.96 4.46 12.80
C SER A 313 16.49 5.75 12.15
N CYS A 314 16.06 6.88 12.70
CA CYS A 314 16.56 8.21 12.34
C CYS A 314 17.43 8.81 13.46
N ILE A 315 17.73 8.05 14.53
CA ILE A 315 18.34 8.59 15.74
C ILE A 315 19.72 9.20 15.46
N GLY A 316 20.53 8.57 14.60
CA GLY A 316 21.83 9.11 14.20
C GLY A 316 21.71 10.45 13.47
N GLU A 317 20.75 10.57 12.53
CA GLU A 317 20.48 11.82 11.82
C GLU A 317 19.96 12.90 12.78
N ALA A 318 19.09 12.53 13.73
CA ALA A 318 18.55 13.46 14.72
C ALA A 318 19.64 14.01 15.64
N PHE A 319 20.54 13.15 16.14
CA PHE A 319 21.69 13.58 16.95
C PHE A 319 22.64 14.46 16.15
N ALA A 320 22.98 14.10 14.90
CA ALA A 320 23.82 14.93 14.04
C ALA A 320 23.23 16.34 13.86
N ARG A 321 21.93 16.44 13.54
CA ARG A 321 21.24 17.73 13.40
C ARG A 321 21.20 18.54 14.70
N ALA A 322 21.01 17.87 15.83
CA ALA A 322 20.98 18.54 17.13
C ALA A 322 22.37 19.12 17.50
N MET A 323 23.45 18.37 17.23
CA MET A 323 24.82 18.83 17.46
C MET A 323 25.18 20.01 16.54
N ASP A 324 24.83 19.92 15.25
CA ASP A 324 25.07 21.02 14.30
C ASP A 324 24.33 22.30 14.72
N ALA A 325 23.09 22.19 15.20
CA ALA A 325 22.32 23.35 15.71
C ALA A 325 22.99 23.99 16.94
N THR A 326 23.55 23.21 17.85
CA THR A 326 24.28 23.75 19.01
C THR A 326 25.60 24.42 18.64
N CYS A 327 26.26 23.98 17.56
CA CYS A 327 27.47 24.63 17.05
C CYS A 327 27.17 25.98 16.38
N ASP A 328 26.08 26.08 15.61
CA ASP A 328 25.62 27.35 15.04
C ASP A 328 25.26 28.38 16.12
N ASP A 329 24.63 27.95 17.23
CA ASP A 329 24.33 28.81 18.38
C ASP A 329 25.59 29.23 19.16
N ALA A 330 26.57 28.33 19.30
CA ALA A 330 27.86 28.63 19.93
C ALA A 330 28.72 29.61 19.11
N ASP A 331 28.71 29.48 17.78
CA ASP A 331 29.40 30.39 16.85
C ASP A 331 28.71 31.76 16.74
N ALA A 332 27.41 31.85 17.04
CA ALA A 332 26.69 33.11 17.16
C ALA A 332 27.00 33.82 18.48
N ALA A 333 27.08 33.08 19.60
CA ALA A 333 27.48 33.61 20.90
C ALA A 333 28.95 34.02 20.95
N GLY A 334 29.85 33.29 20.28
CA GLY A 334 31.28 33.62 20.18
C GLY A 334 31.58 34.89 19.38
N ARG A 335 30.64 35.38 18.54
CA ARG A 335 30.78 36.64 17.79
C ARG A 335 30.28 37.87 18.55
N SER A 336 29.53 37.72 19.64
CA SER A 336 29.13 38.86 20.48
C SER A 336 30.17 39.25 21.52
N ASP A 337 31.08 38.36 21.90
CA ASP A 337 32.08 38.62 22.96
C ASP A 337 33.43 39.18 22.47
N ALA A 338 33.63 39.35 21.15
CA ALA A 338 34.89 39.85 20.58
C ALA A 338 34.96 41.38 20.36
N VAL A 339 33.99 42.19 20.85
CA VAL A 339 33.94 43.66 20.63
C VAL A 339 34.19 44.49 21.92
N ARG A 340 34.74 43.92 22.99
CA ARG A 340 35.18 44.72 24.16
C ARG A 340 36.61 44.41 24.60
N ALA A 341 37.56 44.88 23.81
CA ALA A 341 38.85 45.30 24.34
C ALA A 341 39.38 46.47 23.49
N SER A 342 39.27 47.69 24.01
CA SER A 342 40.08 48.83 23.57
C SER A 342 40.72 49.47 24.80
N PRO A 343 42.02 49.83 24.74
CA PRO A 343 42.78 50.22 25.91
C PRO A 343 42.57 51.72 26.21
N THR A 344 42.14 52.03 27.42
CA THR A 344 42.22 53.40 27.95
C THR A 344 43.60 53.63 28.53
N GLY A 345 44.46 54.27 27.74
CA GLY A 345 45.65 54.97 28.20
C GLY A 345 45.42 56.48 28.11
N ASP A 346 45.11 57.05 29.27
CA ASP A 346 45.53 58.35 29.85
C ASP A 346 45.65 59.63 28.98
N GLN A 347 44.98 60.71 29.43
CA GLN A 347 45.53 62.07 29.55
C GLN A 347 44.56 63.03 30.26
N ARG A 348 44.77 63.20 31.59
CA ARG A 348 44.90 64.47 32.36
C ARG A 348 44.48 64.30 33.82
#